data_AF-A0AAV4KEU3-F1
#
_entry.id   AF-A0AAV4KEU3-F1
#
_cell.length_a   1.000
_cell.length_b   1.000
_cell.length_c   1.000
_cell.angle_alpha   90.00
_cell.angle_beta   90.00
_cell.angle_gamma   90.00
#
_symmetry.space_group_name_H-M   'P 1'
#
loop_
_entity.id
_entity.type
_entity.pdbx_description
1 polymer ?
#
loop_
_entity_poly.entity_id
_entity_poly.type
_entity_poly.pdbx_seq_one_letter_code
_entity_poly.pdbx_strand_id
1 'polypeptide(L)'
;MMFAIVFGLSMDYEIFLLSRVREAWLRTGDPKAAVAHALEITARVITCAALIMVGVFAAFVVSDDIVVKMLGLGLAASVLIDATVVRLLLVPAVMTLLGKHAWWMPRRLDRILPHLDTEGEGEPERTPTGGAPPAP
;
A
#
# COMPACT_ATOMS: atom_id res chain seq x y z
N MET A 1 0.74 -23.64 5.11
CA MET A 1 1.81 -22.79 4.53
C MET A 1 1.28 -21.85 3.45
N MET A 2 0.56 -22.32 2.43
CA MET A 2 -0.01 -21.47 1.36
C MET A 2 -0.81 -20.26 1.87
N PHE A 3 -1.66 -20.45 2.89
CA PHE A 3 -2.39 -19.34 3.51
C PHE A 3 -1.46 -18.23 4.03
N ALA A 4 -0.39 -18.58 4.75
CA ALA A 4 0.55 -17.60 5.28
C ALA A 4 1.27 -16.82 4.16
N ILE A 5 1.62 -17.50 3.06
CA ILE A 5 2.25 -16.87 1.89
C ILE A 5 1.29 -15.89 1.22
N VAL A 6 0.07 -16.34 0.91
CA VAL A 6 -0.95 -15.50 0.25
C VAL A 6 -1.32 -14.31 1.13
N PHE A 7 -1.49 -14.55 2.43
CA PHE A 7 -1.82 -13.51 3.39
C PHE A 7 -0.71 -12.46 3.52
N GLY A 8 0.56 -12.88 3.60
CA GLY A 8 1.70 -11.96 3.60
C GLY A 8 1.76 -11.13 2.31
N LEU A 9 1.66 -11.80 1.15
CA LEU A 9 1.68 -11.14 -0.15
C LEU A 9 0.53 -10.12 -0.34
N SER A 10 -0.67 -10.46 0.13
CA SER A 10 -1.83 -9.56 0.08
C SER A 10 -1.61 -8.32 0.96
N MET A 11 -1.06 -8.52 2.17
CA MET A 11 -0.83 -7.43 3.12
C MET A 11 0.15 -6.37 2.58
N ASP A 12 1.20 -6.81 1.88
CA ASP A 12 2.20 -5.91 1.28
C ASP A 12 1.56 -4.90 0.31
N TYR A 13 0.51 -5.34 -0.37
CA TYR A 13 -0.22 -4.55 -1.34
C TYR A 13 -1.36 -3.73 -0.72
N GLU A 14 -2.15 -4.31 0.17
CA GLU A 14 -3.21 -3.56 0.86
C GLU A 14 -2.65 -2.39 1.65
N ILE A 15 -1.56 -2.59 2.39
CA ILE A 15 -0.94 -1.52 3.19
C ILE A 15 -0.45 -0.39 2.28
N PHE A 16 0.18 -0.71 1.14
CA PHE A 16 0.64 0.32 0.21
C PHE A 16 -0.53 1.15 -0.36
N LEU A 17 -1.62 0.50 -0.76
CA LEU A 17 -2.80 1.19 -1.29
C LEU A 17 -3.45 2.06 -0.20
N LEU A 18 -3.69 1.48 0.97
CA LEU A 18 -4.32 2.16 2.10
C LEU A 18 -3.51 3.37 2.57
N SER A 19 -2.18 3.27 2.57
CA SER A 19 -1.30 4.39 2.89
C SER A 19 -1.52 5.57 1.93
N ARG A 20 -1.60 5.31 0.62
CA ARG A 20 -1.87 6.35 -0.38
C ARG A 20 -3.28 6.93 -0.28
N VAL A 21 -4.28 6.11 0.02
CA VAL A 21 -5.65 6.61 0.28
C VAL A 21 -5.65 7.49 1.53
N ARG A 22 -4.95 7.09 2.60
CA ARG A 22 -4.84 7.88 3.84
C ARG A 22 -4.19 9.22 3.60
N GLU A 23 -3.09 9.25 2.85
CA GLU A 23 -2.38 10.47 2.47
C GLU A 23 -3.31 11.43 1.70
N ALA A 24 -4.04 10.93 0.71
CA ALA A 24 -5.01 11.72 -0.03
C ALA A 24 -6.18 12.22 0.84
N TRP A 25 -6.67 11.38 1.76
CA TRP A 25 -7.74 11.74 2.70
C TRP A 25 -7.31 12.81 3.69
N LEU A 26 -6.09 12.74 4.23
CA LEU A 26 -5.57 13.76 5.15
C LEU A 26 -5.45 15.13 4.49
N ARG A 27 -5.18 15.20 3.18
CA ARG A 27 -5.11 16.47 2.44
C ARG A 27 -6.47 17.05 2.06
N THR A 28 -7.44 16.19 1.68
CA THR A 28 -8.70 16.65 1.06
C THR A 28 -9.92 16.53 1.98
N GLY A 29 -9.90 15.63 2.97
CA GLY A 29 -11.03 15.32 3.84
C GLY A 29 -12.18 14.55 3.16
N ASP A 30 -12.16 14.37 1.84
CA ASP A 30 -13.19 13.64 1.09
C ASP A 30 -12.75 12.17 0.86
N PRO A 31 -13.41 11.18 1.51
CA PRO A 31 -13.06 9.78 1.36
C PRO A 31 -13.28 9.24 -0.05
N LYS A 32 -14.25 9.76 -0.81
CA LYS A 32 -14.51 9.27 -2.18
C LYS A 32 -13.42 9.75 -3.14
N ALA A 33 -13.11 11.05 -3.10
CA ALA A 33 -12.03 11.61 -3.91
C ALA A 33 -10.67 10.99 -3.57
N ALA A 34 -10.39 10.73 -2.28
CA ALA A 34 -9.15 10.10 -1.85
C ALA A 34 -8.99 8.67 -2.41
N VAL A 35 -10.04 7.85 -2.37
CA VAL A 35 -10.03 6.49 -2.93
C VAL A 35 -9.86 6.53 -4.44
N ALA A 36 -10.61 7.39 -5.13
CA ALA A 36 -10.52 7.53 -6.59
C ALA A 36 -9.10 7.95 -7.05
N HIS A 37 -8.53 8.97 -6.40
CA HIS A 37 -7.19 9.45 -6.71
C HIS A 37 -6.11 8.38 -6.43
N ALA A 38 -6.20 7.68 -5.30
CA ALA A 38 -5.26 6.61 -4.98
C ALA A 38 -5.34 5.45 -5.96
N LEU A 39 -6.54 5.08 -6.42
CA LEU A 39 -6.70 4.07 -7.46
C LEU A 39 -6.10 4.51 -8.79
N GLU A 40 -6.35 5.75 -9.22
CA GLU A 40 -5.85 6.27 -10.50
C GLU A 40 -4.33 6.16 -10.61
N ILE A 41 -3.59 6.57 -9.57
CA ILE A 41 -2.13 6.58 -9.59
C ILE A 41 -1.50 5.19 -9.37
N THR A 42 -2.18 4.30 -8.65
CA THR A 42 -1.60 2.99 -8.28
C THR A 42 -2.05 1.84 -9.18
N ALA A 43 -3.23 1.91 -9.81
CA ALA A 43 -3.81 0.79 -10.55
C ALA A 43 -2.88 0.18 -11.60
N ARG A 44 -2.15 1.02 -12.36
CA ARG A 44 -1.20 0.54 -13.37
C ARG A 44 -0.04 -0.23 -12.75
N VAL A 45 0.58 0.33 -11.71
CA VAL A 45 1.74 -0.30 -11.03
C VAL A 45 1.34 -1.63 -10.42
N ILE A 46 0.17 -1.67 -9.78
CA ILE A 46 -0.42 -2.86 -9.16
C ILE A 46 -0.65 -3.95 -10.19
N THR A 47 -1.28 -3.60 -11.32
CA THR A 47 -1.61 -4.56 -12.38
C THR A 47 -0.33 -5.15 -12.99
N CYS A 48 0.69 -4.33 -13.23
CA CYS A 48 1.98 -4.81 -13.72
C CYS A 48 2.65 -5.79 -12.73
N ALA A 49 2.67 -5.46 -11.44
CA ALA A 49 3.23 -6.33 -10.41
C ALA A 49 2.46 -7.66 -10.32
N ALA A 50 1.13 -7.61 -10.34
CA ALA A 50 0.28 -8.80 -10.34
C ALA A 50 0.53 -9.71 -11.55
N LEU A 51 0.67 -9.13 -12.75
CA LEU A 51 0.98 -9.90 -13.96
C LEU A 51 2.32 -10.63 -13.86
N ILE A 52 3.36 -9.97 -13.35
CA ILE A 52 4.68 -10.58 -13.15
C ILE A 52 4.57 -11.74 -12.14
N MET A 53 3.89 -11.54 -11.01
CA MET A 53 3.73 -12.56 -9.97
C MET A 53 2.95 -13.78 -10.47
N VAL A 54 1.84 -13.55 -11.19
CA VAL A 54 1.06 -14.62 -11.83
C VAL A 54 1.93 -15.37 -12.84
N GLY A 55 2.74 -14.68 -13.65
CA GLY A 55 3.67 -15.31 -14.59
C GLY A 55 4.70 -16.21 -13.91
N VAL A 56 5.30 -15.74 -12.81
CA VAL A 56 6.27 -16.51 -12.02
C VAL A 56 5.64 -17.77 -11.42
N PHE A 57 4.46 -17.65 -10.81
CA PHE A 57 3.77 -18.81 -10.24
C PHE A 57 3.19 -19.75 -11.31
N ALA A 58 2.78 -19.23 -12.47
CA ALA A 58 2.36 -20.05 -13.60
C ALA A 58 3.51 -20.91 -14.14
N ALA A 59 4.75 -20.44 -14.08
CA ALA A 59 5.92 -21.25 -14.49
C ALA A 59 6.05 -22.53 -13.64
N PHE A 60 5.61 -22.52 -12.38
CA PHE A 60 5.65 -23.72 -11.51
C PHE A 60 4.66 -24.80 -11.95
N VAL A 61 3.66 -24.46 -12.78
CA VAL A 61 2.73 -25.44 -13.38
C VAL A 61 3.44 -26.36 -14.37
N VAL A 62 4.60 -25.96 -14.91
CA VAL A 62 5.39 -26.81 -15.81
C VAL A 62 6.22 -27.86 -15.05
N SER A 63 6.30 -27.76 -13.71
CA SER A 63 7.02 -28.73 -12.88
C SER A 63 6.40 -30.14 -12.93
N ASP A 64 7.27 -31.15 -12.90
CA ASP A 64 6.91 -32.57 -12.79
C ASP A 64 6.42 -32.94 -11.39
N ASP A 65 6.78 -32.15 -10.37
CA ASP A 65 6.34 -32.37 -8.99
C ASP A 65 4.90 -31.87 -8.79
N ILE A 66 4.01 -32.78 -8.40
CA ILE A 66 2.58 -32.52 -8.19
C ILE A 66 2.36 -31.46 -7.09
N VAL A 67 3.16 -31.48 -6.03
CA VAL A 67 3.06 -30.53 -4.91
C VAL A 67 3.41 -29.13 -5.39
N VAL A 68 4.51 -29.00 -6.15
CA VAL A 68 4.93 -27.71 -6.73
C VAL A 68 3.90 -27.17 -7.70
N LYS A 69 3.35 -28.03 -8.57
CA LYS A 69 2.29 -27.67 -9.52
C LYS A 69 1.02 -27.16 -8.80
N MET A 70 0.56 -27.85 -7.75
CA MET A 70 -0.60 -27.43 -6.97
C MET A 70 -0.36 -26.09 -6.25
N LEU A 71 0.81 -25.92 -5.65
CA LEU A 71 1.18 -24.65 -4.99
C LEU A 71 1.28 -23.50 -6.00
N GLY A 72 1.93 -23.72 -7.14
CA GLY A 72 2.06 -22.71 -8.20
C GLY A 72 0.70 -22.25 -8.73
N LEU A 73 -0.18 -23.20 -9.06
CA LEU A 73 -1.53 -22.88 -9.53
C LEU A 73 -2.35 -22.16 -8.44
N GLY A 74 -2.28 -22.63 -7.19
CA GLY A 74 -3.01 -22.03 -6.07
C GLY A 74 -2.54 -20.60 -5.77
N LEU A 75 -1.23 -20.36 -5.80
CA LEU A 75 -0.65 -19.02 -5.60
C LEU A 75 -0.97 -18.07 -6.76
N ALA A 76 -0.86 -18.53 -8.01
CA ALA A 76 -1.20 -17.74 -9.18
C ALA A 76 -2.68 -17.30 -9.16
N ALA A 77 -3.60 -18.23 -8.87
CA ALA A 77 -5.02 -17.92 -8.77
C ALA A 77 -5.32 -16.96 -7.60
N SER A 78 -4.68 -17.18 -6.44
CA SER A 78 -4.89 -16.34 -5.26
C SER A 78 -4.45 -14.90 -5.49
N VAL A 79 -3.26 -14.69 -6.07
CA VAL A 79 -2.75 -13.34 -6.38
C VAL A 79 -3.61 -12.65 -7.44
N LEU A 80 -4.08 -13.40 -8.45
CA LEU A 80 -4.95 -12.83 -9.47
C LEU A 80 -6.28 -12.34 -8.87
N ILE A 81 -6.89 -13.14 -8.00
CA ILE A 81 -8.13 -12.77 -7.30
C ILE A 81 -7.90 -11.58 -6.37
N ASP A 82 -6.81 -11.59 -5.59
CA ASP A 82 -6.48 -10.48 -4.68
C ASP A 82 -6.28 -9.16 -5.44
N ALA A 83 -5.42 -9.17 -6.46
CA ALA A 83 -5.09 -7.98 -7.23
C ALA A 83 -6.30 -7.38 -7.99
N THR A 84 -7.32 -8.19 -8.29
CA THR A 84 -8.50 -7.76 -9.04
C THR A 84 -9.72 -7.58 -8.15
N VAL A 85 -10.25 -8.67 -7.57
CA VAL A 85 -11.49 -8.68 -6.80
C VAL A 85 -11.31 -7.95 -5.48
N VAL A 86 -10.25 -8.25 -4.73
CA VAL A 86 -10.04 -7.61 -3.42
C VAL A 86 -9.66 -6.15 -3.64
N ARG A 87 -8.65 -5.91 -4.47
CA ARG A 87 -8.01 -4.59 -4.54
C ARG A 87 -8.73 -3.55 -5.40
N LEU A 88 -9.33 -3.94 -6.52
CA LEU A 88 -10.03 -3.00 -7.40
C LEU A 88 -11.50 -2.82 -7.01
N LEU A 89 -12.09 -3.80 -6.32
CA LEU A 89 -13.52 -3.79 -6.01
C LEU A 89 -13.78 -3.74 -4.50
N LEU A 90 -13.32 -4.73 -3.75
CA LEU A 90 -13.71 -4.90 -2.34
C LEU A 90 -13.18 -3.77 -1.46
N VAL A 91 -11.88 -3.51 -1.49
CA VAL A 91 -11.24 -2.48 -0.65
C VAL A 91 -11.81 -1.08 -0.97
N PRO A 92 -11.87 -0.62 -2.23
CA PRO A 92 -12.45 0.68 -2.55
C PRO A 92 -13.93 0.80 -2.15
N ALA A 93 -14.72 -0.26 -2.36
CA ALA A 93 -16.13 -0.27 -1.99
C ALA A 93 -16.31 -0.15 -0.47
N VAL A 94 -15.56 -0.94 0.31
CA VAL A 94 -15.59 -0.89 1.78
C VAL A 94 -15.16 0.48 2.29
N MET A 95 -14.06 1.03 1.77
CA MET A 95 -13.59 2.36 2.19
C MET A 95 -14.61 3.46 1.84
N THR A 96 -15.21 3.37 0.65
CA THR A 96 -16.25 4.32 0.22
C THR A 96 -17.51 4.22 1.08
N LEU A 97 -17.88 3.00 1.48
CA LEU A 97 -19.05 2.73 2.32
C LEU A 97 -18.85 3.20 3.76
N LEU A 98 -17.68 2.90 4.35
CA LEU A 98 -17.34 3.33 5.72
C LEU A 98 -17.06 4.84 5.79
N GLY A 99 -16.55 5.43 4.71
CA GLY A 99 -16.24 6.85 4.60
C GLY A 99 -15.35 7.32 5.74
N LYS A 100 -15.80 8.35 6.48
CA LYS A 100 -15.09 8.89 7.64
C LYS A 100 -14.88 7.91 8.80
N HIS A 101 -15.71 6.85 8.89
CA HIS A 101 -15.54 5.84 9.94
C HIS A 101 -14.39 4.88 9.64
N ALA A 102 -13.95 4.78 8.39
CA ALA A 102 -12.78 3.98 8.02
C ALA A 102 -11.50 4.47 8.72
N TRP A 103 -11.46 5.75 9.10
CA TRP A 103 -10.32 6.42 9.73
C TRP A 103 -10.55 6.75 11.21
N TRP A 104 -11.58 6.18 11.83
CA TRP A 104 -11.86 6.44 13.24
C TRP A 104 -10.78 5.83 14.12
N MET A 105 -10.10 6.68 14.91
CA MET A 105 -9.08 6.25 15.86
C MET A 105 -9.50 6.62 17.30
N PRO A 106 -9.49 5.68 18.26
CA PRO A 106 -9.78 5.99 19.66
C PRO A 106 -8.74 6.94 20.25
N ARG A 107 -9.18 7.96 21.00
CA ARG A 107 -8.31 9.00 21.59
C ARG A 107 -7.19 8.46 22.49
N ARG A 108 -7.33 7.25 23.04
CA ARG A 108 -6.27 6.59 23.82
C ARG A 108 -5.15 6.06 22.94
N LEU A 109 -5.48 5.55 21.75
CA LEU A 109 -4.51 5.02 20.79
C LEU A 109 -3.76 6.16 20.10
N ASP A 110 -4.47 7.26 19.79
CA ASP A 110 -3.91 8.51 19.26
C ASP A 110 -2.86 9.13 20.19
N ARG A 111 -3.01 8.94 21.51
CA ARG A 111 -2.02 9.41 22.49
C ARG A 111 -0.78 8.53 22.61
N ILE A 112 -0.89 7.25 22.27
CA ILE A 112 0.19 6.26 22.39
C ILE A 112 1.00 6.17 21.09
N LEU A 113 0.35 6.38 19.95
CA LEU A 113 1.00 6.30 18.65
C LEU A 113 1.84 7.57 18.41
N PRO A 114 3.18 7.44 18.25
CA PRO A 114 4.00 8.57 17.82
C PRO A 114 3.57 9.02 16.43
N HIS A 115 3.53 10.33 16.21
CA HIS A 115 3.24 10.89 14.89
C HIS A 115 4.47 10.61 14.01
N LEU A 116 4.34 9.62 13.13
CA LEU A 116 5.39 9.26 12.18
C LEU A 116 5.34 10.24 11.01
N ASP A 117 6.11 11.32 11.13
CA ASP A 117 6.40 12.20 10.00
C ASP A 117 7.39 11.47 9.10
N THR A 118 6.85 10.80 8.08
CA THR A 118 7.65 10.07 7.08
C THR A 118 8.50 11.01 6.22
N GLU A 119 8.14 12.30 6.19
CA GLU A 119 8.93 13.38 5.62
C GLU A 119 9.90 13.89 6.69
N GLY A 120 11.20 13.62 6.51
CA GLY A 120 12.28 14.11 7.37
C GLY A 120 12.53 15.62 7.28
N GLU A 121 11.49 16.45 7.21
CA GLU A 121 11.61 17.91 7.27
C GLU A 121 11.62 18.38 8.73
N GLY A 122 12.65 17.93 9.44
CA GLY A 122 12.89 18.26 10.85
C GLY A 122 14.34 18.63 11.13
N GLU A 123 15.19 18.80 10.11
CA GLU A 123 16.44 19.53 10.31
C GLU A 123 16.14 21.03 10.12
N PRO A 124 16.13 21.83 11.20
CA PRO A 124 16.11 23.27 11.04
C PRO A 124 17.38 23.63 10.28
N GLU A 125 17.20 24.10 9.05
CA GLU A 125 18.22 24.73 8.24
C GLU A 125 18.90 25.79 9.11
N ARG A 126 20.09 25.46 9.63
CA ARG A 126 20.94 26.43 10.32
C ARG A 126 21.40 27.42 9.28
N THR A 127 20.63 28.48 9.10
CA THR A 127 21.08 29.69 8.40
C THR A 127 22.42 30.11 9.02
N PRO A 128 23.55 30.10 8.28
CA PRO A 128 24.80 30.59 8.80
C PRO A 128 24.68 32.12 8.87
N THR A 129 24.33 32.63 10.05
CA THR A 129 24.45 34.04 10.35
C THR A 129 25.92 34.34 10.65
N GLY A 130 26.53 35.17 9.81
CA GLY A 130 27.64 36.05 10.21
C GLY A 130 29.05 35.55 9.92
N GLY A 131 29.68 36.19 8.92
CA GLY A 131 31.12 36.12 8.68
C GLY A 131 31.53 37.16 7.64
N ALA A 132 31.42 38.45 7.97
CA ALA A 132 32.03 39.50 7.17
C ALA A 132 33.57 39.32 7.18
N PRO A 133 34.27 39.38 6.03
CA PRO A 133 35.72 39.27 6.00
C PRO A 133 36.38 40.52 6.60
N PRO A 134 37.46 40.40 7.40
CA PRO A 134 38.25 41.56 7.80
C PRO A 134 38.96 42.15 6.57
N ALA A 135 38.79 43.46 6.38
CA ALA A 135 39.48 44.22 5.33
C ALA A 135 40.99 44.28 5.60
N PRO A 136 41.85 44.13 4.57
CA PRO A 136 43.25 44.54 4.64
C PRO A 136 43.42 46.05 4.46
#